data_AF-A0AAP3G0X8-F1
#
_entry.id   AF-A0AAP3G0X8-F1
#
_cell.length_a   1.000
_cell.length_b   1.000
_cell.length_c   1.000
_cell.angle_alpha   90.00
_cell.angle_beta   90.00
_cell.angle_gamma   90.00
#
_symmetry.space_group_name_H-M   'P 1'
#
loop_
_entity.id
_entity.type
_entity.pdbx_description
1 polymer ?
#
loop_
_entity_poly.entity_id
_entity_poly.type
_entity_poly.pdbx_seq_one_letter_code
_entity_poly.pdbx_strand_id
1 'polypeptide(L)'
;MKRTIEFFLSLTGSLLGVVASILALGIAYLDLFFHLIRYFEMTSDLLVGAWGSLIFSCVGFTASIVVLFKPRLSSVLLFISGIGGLICIDWFYLIPAVLMIIPGIMVFVRKEKTAPKSV
;
A
#
# COMPACT_ATOMS: atom_id res chain seq x y z
N MET A 1 -13.34 12.37 -18.12
CA MET A 1 -12.48 11.28 -18.61
C MET A 1 -12.44 10.21 -17.53
N LYS A 2 -12.68 8.93 -17.87
CA LYS A 2 -12.71 7.84 -16.89
C LYS A 2 -11.34 7.71 -16.21
N ARG A 3 -11.27 7.72 -14.88
CA ARG A 3 -10.05 7.52 -14.08
C ARG A 3 -9.54 6.07 -14.07
N THR A 4 -9.79 5.34 -15.16
CA THR A 4 -9.58 3.90 -15.24
C THR A 4 -8.11 3.53 -15.09
N ILE A 5 -7.19 4.30 -15.67
CA ILE A 5 -5.74 4.04 -15.58
C ILE A 5 -5.24 4.22 -14.14
N GLU A 6 -5.63 5.32 -13.48
CA GLU A 6 -5.27 5.60 -12.08
C GLU A 6 -5.81 4.50 -11.15
N PHE A 7 -7.04 4.06 -11.39
CA PHE A 7 -7.67 2.96 -10.67
C PHE A 7 -6.92 1.64 -10.85
N PHE A 8 -6.63 1.23 -12.09
CA PHE A 8 -5.92 -0.02 -12.36
C PHE A 8 -4.51 -0.02 -11.77
N LEU A 9 -3.77 1.08 -11.92
CA LEU A 9 -2.40 1.20 -11.40
C LEU A 9 -2.37 1.16 -9.86
N SER A 10 -3.32 1.84 -9.23
CA SER A 10 -3.51 1.83 -7.78
C SER A 10 -3.91 0.44 -7.29
N LEU A 11 -4.82 -0.23 -7.99
CA LEU A 11 -5.32 -1.55 -7.64
C LEU A 11 -4.21 -2.60 -7.76
N THR A 12 -3.42 -2.59 -8.85
CA THR A 12 -2.30 -3.52 -9.02
C THR A 12 -1.21 -3.29 -7.98
N GLY A 13 -0.88 -2.04 -7.68
CA GLY A 13 0.06 -1.70 -6.59
C GLY A 13 -0.39 -2.24 -5.24
N SER A 14 -1.67 -2.03 -4.89
CA SER A 14 -2.25 -2.52 -3.64
C SER A 14 -2.29 -4.06 -3.57
N LEU A 15 -2.62 -4.72 -4.68
CA LEU A 15 -2.67 -6.18 -4.75
C LEU A 15 -1.28 -6.80 -4.60
N LEU A 16 -0.28 -6.21 -5.26
CA LEU A 16 1.12 -6.59 -5.09
C LEU A 16 1.59 -6.34 -3.65
N GLY A 17 1.12 -5.27 -3.01
CA GLY A 17 1.37 -5.00 -1.60
C GLY A 17 0.88 -6.12 -0.69
N VAL A 18 -0.35 -6.61 -0.90
CA VAL A 18 -0.88 -7.76 -0.15
C VAL A 18 -0.01 -9.00 -0.37
N VAL A 19 0.37 -9.30 -1.61
CA VAL A 19 1.23 -10.46 -1.93
C VAL A 19 2.60 -10.32 -1.25
N ALA A 20 3.22 -9.14 -1.31
CA ALA A 20 4.49 -8.85 -0.64
C ALA A 20 4.38 -9.01 0.88
N SER A 21 3.27 -8.55 1.47
CA SER A 21 2.99 -8.68 2.91
C SER A 21 2.87 -10.15 3.33
N ILE A 22 2.19 -10.97 2.54
CA ILE A 22 2.07 -12.42 2.79
C ILE A 22 3.43 -13.11 2.71
N LEU A 23 4.25 -12.78 1.71
CA LEU A 23 5.60 -13.32 1.59
C LEU A 23 6.48 -12.90 2.79
N ALA A 24 6.39 -11.65 3.21
CA ALA A 24 7.10 -11.13 4.37
C ALA A 24 6.67 -11.80 5.67
N LEU A 25 5.37 -12.08 5.85
CA LEU A 25 4.88 -12.87 6.98
C LEU A 25 5.51 -14.26 6.97
N GLY A 26 5.57 -14.93 5.81
CA GLY A 26 6.23 -16.24 5.68
C GLY A 26 7.69 -16.21 6.14
N ILE A 27 8.45 -15.18 5.74
CA ILE A 27 9.85 -14.98 6.15
C ILE A 27 9.93 -14.68 7.66
N ALA A 28 9.04 -13.84 8.17
CA ALA A 28 9.00 -13.45 9.58
C ALA A 28 8.68 -14.62 10.52
N TYR A 29 7.79 -15.54 10.12
CA TYR A 29 7.54 -16.76 10.87
C TYR A 29 8.73 -17.72 10.85
N LEU A 30 9.47 -17.78 9.73
CA LEU A 30 10.72 -18.54 9.66
C LEU A 30 11.78 -17.96 10.61
N ASP A 31 11.93 -16.64 10.62
CA ASP A 31 12.84 -15.92 11.52
C ASP A 31 12.50 -16.18 12.99
N LEU A 32 11.21 -16.07 13.34
CA LEU A 32 10.71 -16.36 14.69
C LEU A 32 11.05 -17.79 15.12
N PHE A 33 10.92 -18.77 14.22
CA PHE A 33 11.26 -20.16 14.52
C PHE A 33 12.76 -20.36 14.79
N PHE A 34 13.63 -19.71 14.02
CA PHE A 34 15.08 -19.74 14.27
C PHE A 34 15.46 -19.03 15.59
N HIS A 35 14.82 -17.90 15.90
CA HIS A 35 15.00 -17.20 17.17
C HIS A 35 14.60 -18.08 18.36
N LEU A 36 13.46 -18.77 18.24
CA LEU A 36 12.97 -19.67 19.28
C LEU A 36 13.93 -20.84 19.55
N ILE A 37 14.49 -21.45 18.49
CA ILE A 37 15.44 -22.57 18.64
C ILE A 37 16.78 -22.11 19.21
N ARG A 38 17.26 -20.92 18.82
CA ARG A 38 18.61 -20.46 19.14
C ARG A 38 18.71 -19.69 20.46
N TYR A 39 17.71 -18.86 20.76
CA TYR A 39 17.73 -17.91 21.87
C TYR A 39 16.58 -18.12 22.88
N PHE A 40 15.65 -19.04 22.60
CA PHE A 40 14.47 -19.31 23.44
C PHE A 40 13.61 -18.06 23.67
N GLU A 41 13.59 -17.15 22.69
CA GLU A 41 12.87 -15.88 22.71
C GLU A 41 11.77 -15.87 21.62
N MET A 42 10.58 -15.37 21.96
CA MET A 42 9.38 -15.37 21.10
C MET A 42 9.09 -14.00 20.47
N THR A 43 10.12 -13.20 20.23
CA THR A 43 9.98 -11.84 19.68
C THR A 43 10.74 -11.72 18.38
N SER A 44 10.07 -11.22 17.34
CA SER A 44 10.71 -10.82 16.09
C SER A 44 10.10 -9.51 15.58
N ASP A 45 10.95 -8.50 15.43
CA ASP A 45 10.54 -7.17 14.92
C ASP A 45 9.97 -7.26 13.51
N LEU A 46 10.47 -8.22 12.73
CA LEU A 46 10.05 -8.49 11.35
C LEU A 46 8.59 -8.98 11.27
N LEU A 47 8.09 -9.67 12.30
CA LEU A 47 6.70 -10.12 12.36
C LEU A 47 5.74 -8.94 12.54
N VAL A 48 6.09 -8.01 13.43
CA VAL A 48 5.31 -6.79 13.67
C VAL A 48 5.26 -5.94 12.41
N GLY A 49 6.41 -5.77 11.74
CA GLY A 49 6.49 -5.08 10.45
C GLY A 49 5.62 -5.73 9.37
N ALA A 50 5.72 -7.04 9.20
CA ALA A 50 4.95 -7.77 8.21
C ALA A 50 3.42 -7.64 8.42
N TRP A 51 2.94 -7.75 9.66
CA TRP A 51 1.53 -7.50 10.00
C TRP A 51 1.11 -6.05 9.74
N GLY A 52 1.94 -5.08 10.11
CA GLY A 52 1.70 -3.66 9.85
C GLY A 52 1.54 -3.38 8.36
N SER A 53 2.40 -3.96 7.52
CA SER A 53 2.33 -3.79 6.06
C SER A 53 1.05 -4.35 5.43
N LEU A 54 0.53 -5.45 5.98
CA LEU A 54 -0.69 -6.09 5.49
C LEU A 54 -1.89 -5.19 5.73
N ILE A 55 -1.96 -4.58 6.90
CA ILE A 55 -2.98 -3.58 7.23
C ILE A 55 -2.86 -2.38 6.28
N PHE A 56 -1.65 -1.87 6.05
CA PHE A 56 -1.45 -0.79 5.09
C PHE A 56 -1.86 -1.17 3.67
N SER A 57 -1.59 -2.40 3.22
CA SER A 57 -2.05 -2.88 1.91
C SER A 57 -3.57 -2.92 1.78
N CYS A 58 -4.27 -3.35 2.84
CA CYS A 58 -5.73 -3.29 2.88
C CYS A 58 -6.24 -1.84 2.78
N VAL A 59 -5.60 -0.90 3.47
CA VAL A 59 -5.90 0.54 3.32
C VAL A 59 -5.69 0.98 1.88
N GLY A 60 -4.60 0.57 1.23
CA GLY A 60 -4.34 0.85 -0.18
C GLY A 60 -5.40 0.29 -1.14
N PHE A 61 -5.88 -0.92 -0.86
CA PHE A 61 -6.97 -1.53 -1.63
C PHE A 61 -8.26 -0.71 -1.53
N THR A 62 -8.65 -0.29 -0.32
CA THR A 62 -9.81 0.60 -0.13
C THR A 62 -9.59 1.97 -0.77
N ALA A 63 -8.37 2.52 -0.70
CA ALA A 63 -8.00 3.78 -1.32
C ALA A 63 -8.15 3.72 -2.85
N SER A 64 -7.82 2.57 -3.46
CA SER A 64 -8.00 2.33 -4.90
C SER A 64 -9.45 2.47 -5.32
N ILE A 65 -10.40 1.90 -4.56
CA ILE A 65 -11.84 2.03 -4.83
C ILE A 65 -12.30 3.50 -4.69
N VAL A 66 -11.80 4.19 -3.66
CA VAL A 66 -12.15 5.60 -3.38
C VAL A 66 -11.66 6.55 -4.46
N VAL A 67 -10.67 6.17 -5.30
CA VAL A 67 -10.14 7.01 -6.40
C VAL A 67 -11.22 7.43 -7.40
N LEU A 68 -12.27 6.60 -7.55
CA LEU A 68 -13.39 6.83 -8.46
C LEU A 68 -14.38 7.88 -7.93
N PHE A 69 -14.56 7.95 -6.61
CA PHE A 69 -15.55 8.82 -5.97
C PHE A 69 -14.95 10.10 -5.38
N LYS A 70 -13.80 9.99 -4.70
CA LYS A 70 -13.13 11.07 -3.97
C LYS A 70 -11.62 11.04 -4.21
N PRO A 71 -11.15 11.62 -5.33
CA PRO A 71 -9.74 11.57 -5.74
C PRO A 71 -8.78 12.16 -4.72
N ARG A 72 -9.10 13.33 -4.16
CA ARG A 72 -8.23 14.04 -3.19
C ARG A 72 -8.02 13.23 -1.91
N LEU A 73 -9.02 12.44 -1.51
CA LEU A 73 -8.91 11.58 -0.33
C LEU A 73 -8.06 10.35 -0.66
N SER A 74 -8.32 9.74 -1.82
CA SER A 74 -7.61 8.57 -2.31
C SER A 74 -6.11 8.82 -2.49
N SER A 75 -5.70 9.99 -3.01
CA SER A 75 -4.28 10.30 -3.18
C SER A 75 -3.52 10.27 -1.86
N VAL A 76 -4.07 10.87 -0.81
CA VAL A 76 -3.45 10.88 0.53
C VAL A 76 -3.39 9.47 1.12
N LEU A 77 -4.47 8.70 1.00
CA LEU A 77 -4.53 7.32 1.48
C LEU A 77 -3.53 6.40 0.75
N LEU A 78 -3.32 6.58 -0.55
CA LEU A 78 -2.34 5.82 -1.33
C LEU A 78 -0.91 6.16 -0.95
N PHE A 79 -0.62 7.44 -0.66
CA PHE A 79 0.67 7.84 -0.13
C PHE A 79 0.95 7.23 1.25
N ILE A 80 -0.03 7.32 2.16
CA ILE A 80 0.06 6.75 3.50
C ILE A 80 0.27 5.23 3.42
N SER A 81 -0.46 4.55 2.54
CA SER A 81 -0.35 3.10 2.34
C SER A 81 0.98 2.68 1.71
N GLY A 82 1.43 3.39 0.66
CA GLY A 82 2.71 3.11 0.00
C GLY A 82 3.91 3.34 0.92
N ILE A 83 3.94 4.49 1.62
CA ILE A 83 5.03 4.83 2.56
C ILE A 83 4.94 3.97 3.82
N GLY A 84 3.75 3.75 4.37
CA GLY A 84 3.54 2.91 5.55
C GLY A 84 3.97 1.46 5.33
N GLY A 85 3.60 0.87 4.19
CA GLY A 85 4.07 -0.46 3.81
C GLY A 85 5.59 -0.51 3.58
N LEU A 86 6.18 0.55 3.01
CA LEU A 86 7.62 0.66 2.83
C LEU A 86 8.38 0.70 4.17
N ILE A 87 7.89 1.43 5.17
CA ILE A 87 8.54 1.48 6.49
C ILE A 87 8.42 0.14 7.22
N CYS A 88 7.38 -0.64 6.91
CA CYS A 88 7.12 -1.90 7.59
C CYS A 88 7.96 -3.10 7.09
N ILE A 89 8.24 -3.20 5.78
CA ILE A 89 9.02 -4.32 5.19
C ILE A 89 10.12 -3.84 4.23
N ASP A 90 10.44 -2.54 4.26
CA ASP A 90 11.49 -1.91 3.49
C ASP A 90 11.48 -2.33 2.00
N TRP A 91 12.56 -2.98 1.57
CA TRP A 91 12.84 -3.34 0.19
C TRP A 91 11.84 -4.33 -0.40
N PHE A 92 11.22 -5.19 0.40
CA PHE A 92 10.21 -6.12 -0.09
C PHE A 92 8.93 -5.41 -0.57
N TYR A 93 8.66 -4.22 -0.02
CA TYR A 93 7.49 -3.41 -0.36
C TYR A 93 7.80 -2.30 -1.37
N LEU A 94 9.04 -2.22 -1.89
CA LEU A 94 9.48 -1.17 -2.81
C LEU A 94 8.65 -1.14 -4.10
N ILE A 95 8.45 -2.30 -4.74
CA ILE A 95 7.66 -2.41 -5.96
C ILE A 95 6.20 -1.98 -5.71
N PRO A 96 5.47 -2.55 -4.72
CA PRO A 96 4.14 -2.07 -4.35
C PRO A 96 4.08 -0.57 -4.06
N ALA A 97 5.01 -0.05 -3.26
CA ALA A 97 5.03 1.35 -2.85
C ALA A 97 5.12 2.29 -4.06
N VAL A 98 6.03 2.01 -5.00
CA VAL A 98 6.17 2.82 -6.21
C VAL A 98 4.89 2.77 -7.05
N LEU A 99 4.29 1.59 -7.23
CA LEU A 99 3.03 1.45 -7.96
C LEU A 99 1.84 2.14 -7.28
N MET A 100 1.89 2.39 -5.97
CA MET A 100 0.85 3.12 -5.23
C MET A 100 1.09 4.63 -5.20
N ILE A 101 2.35 5.06 -5.14
CA ILE A 101 2.74 6.48 -5.10
C ILE A 101 2.49 7.16 -6.45
N ILE A 102 2.83 6.51 -7.58
CA ILE A 102 2.61 7.06 -8.92
C ILE A 102 1.15 7.47 -9.17
N PRO A 103 0.15 6.59 -9.01
CA PRO A 103 -1.26 6.97 -9.17
C PRO A 103 -1.69 7.98 -8.10
N GLY A 104 -1.13 7.92 -6.88
CA GLY A 104 -1.34 8.95 -5.86
C GLY A 104 -1.00 10.36 -6.34
N ILE A 105 0.17 10.54 -6.97
CA ILE A 105 0.60 11.82 -7.56
C ILE A 105 -0.29 12.21 -8.74
N MET A 106 -0.57 11.27 -9.65
CA MET A 106 -1.44 11.53 -10.79
C MET A 106 -2.81 12.04 -10.36
N VAL A 107 -3.40 11.41 -9.35
CA VAL A 107 -4.72 11.78 -8.82
C VAL A 107 -4.68 13.12 -8.09
N PHE A 108 -3.58 13.43 -7.39
CA PHE A 108 -3.39 14.69 -6.68
C PHE A 108 -3.24 15.90 -7.63
N VAL A 109 -2.44 15.76 -8.69
CA VAL A 109 -2.13 16.84 -9.63
C VAL A 109 -3.29 17.11 -10.60
N ARG A 110 -4.14 16.11 -10.86
CA ARG A 110 -5.23 16.24 -11.83
C ARG A 110 -6.34 17.17 -11.31
N LYS A 111 -6.32 18.43 -11.77
CA LYS A 111 -7.40 19.40 -11.53
C LYS A 111 -8.75 18.80 -11.93
N GLU A 112 -9.72 18.87 -11.03
CA GLU A 112 -11.11 18.64 -11.39
C GLU A 112 -11.47 19.64 -12.48
N LYS A 113 -11.94 19.17 -13.64
CA LYS A 113 -12.60 20.06 -14.59
C LYS A 113 -13.86 20.55 -13.88
N THR A 114 -13.78 21.77 -13.33
CA THR A 114 -14.96 22.52 -12.93
C THR A 114 -15.83 22.61 -14.17
N ALA A 115 -16.98 21.93 -14.16
CA ALA A 115 -17.98 22.15 -15.18
C ALA A 115 -18.23 23.67 -15.22
N PRO A 116 -18.17 24.32 -16.39
CA PRO A 116 -18.58 25.71 -16.47
C PRO A 116 -20.02 25.76 -15.97
N LYS A 117 -20.25 26.51 -14.87
CA LYS A 117 -21.60 26.90 -14.49
C LYS A 117 -22.12 27.75 -15.65
N SER A 118 -22.91 27.14 -16.53
CA SER A 118 -23.80 27.89 -17.42
C SER A 118 -24.85 28.54 -16.51
N VAL A 119 -24.69 29.83 -16.27
CA VAL A 119 -25.75 30.71 -15.75
C VAL A 119 -26.67 31.05 -16.91
#